data_AF-A0A2V2VTE8-F1
#
_entry.id   AF-A0A2V2VTE8-F1
#
_cell.length_a   1.000
_cell.length_b   1.000
_cell.length_c   1.000
_cell.angle_alpha   90.00
_cell.angle_beta   90.00
_cell.angle_gamma   90.00
#
_symmetry.space_group_name_H-M   'P 1'
#
loop_
_entity.id
_entity.type
_entity.pdbx_description
1 polymer ?
#
loop_
_entity_poly.entity_id
_entity_poly.type
_entity_poly.pdbx_seq_one_letter_code
_entity_poly.pdbx_strand_id
1 'polypeptide(L)'
;MPGRHGKQRVKRKKSKRQKPSEMERVLVDSIHGRKRRERDILKKHLPPPVKLRSTKVALNTTLPMFNPLPPTNVGAAAESRAKNNKGKKPPKSRKA
;
A
#
# COMPACT_ATOMS: atom_id res chain seq x y z
N MET A 1 -6.66 60.05 2.82
CA MET A 1 -6.06 60.11 4.17
C MET A 1 -5.01 59.00 4.32
N PRO A 2 -3.75 59.31 4.65
CA PRO A 2 -2.77 58.28 4.99
C PRO A 2 -3.10 57.73 6.39
N GLY A 3 -3.42 56.44 6.49
CA GLY A 3 -3.88 55.83 7.75
C GLY A 3 -4.66 54.52 7.60
N ARG A 4 -4.79 53.98 6.38
CA ARG A 4 -5.58 52.76 6.12
C ARG A 4 -4.84 51.45 6.44
N HIS A 5 -3.58 51.52 6.84
CA HIS A 5 -2.80 50.35 7.22
C HIS A 5 -2.47 50.44 8.71
N GLY A 6 -3.05 49.52 9.49
CA GLY A 6 -2.72 49.36 10.90
C GLY A 6 -1.22 49.12 11.10
N LYS A 7 -0.75 49.30 12.34
CA LYS A 7 0.68 49.20 12.71
C LYS A 7 1.34 47.96 12.07
N GLN A 8 2.48 48.18 11.41
CA GLN A 8 3.27 47.10 10.83
C GLN A 8 3.66 46.10 11.91
N ARG A 9 3.14 44.86 11.80
CA ARG A 9 3.41 43.81 12.78
C ARG A 9 4.83 43.29 12.60
N VAL A 10 5.77 43.76 13.44
CA VAL A 10 7.15 43.29 13.43
C VAL A 10 7.21 41.82 13.86
N LYS A 11 7.56 40.92 12.95
CA LYS A 11 7.75 39.50 13.25
C LYS A 11 9.03 39.32 14.08
N ARG A 12 8.90 38.93 15.35
CA ARG A 12 10.05 38.58 16.21
C ARG A 12 10.69 37.26 15.77
N LYS A 13 12.03 37.20 15.82
CA LYS A 13 12.84 35.98 15.60
C LYS A 13 12.33 34.87 16.53
N LYS A 14 12.22 33.63 16.02
CA LYS A 14 11.63 32.48 16.76
C LYS A 14 12.27 32.26 18.14
N SER A 15 13.58 32.45 18.27
CA SER A 15 14.32 32.31 19.54
C SER A 15 14.02 33.40 20.57
N LYS A 16 13.47 34.55 20.15
CA LYS A 16 13.07 35.65 21.04
C LYS A 16 11.60 35.53 21.48
N ARG A 17 10.89 34.45 21.11
CA ARG A 17 9.52 34.21 21.56
C ARG A 17 9.54 33.61 22.96
N GLN A 18 8.69 34.11 23.84
CA GLN A 18 8.46 33.48 25.14
C GLN A 18 7.85 32.10 24.90
N LYS A 19 8.37 31.09 25.59
CA LYS A 19 7.80 29.75 25.54
C LYS A 19 6.41 29.79 26.19
N PRO A 20 5.42 29.09 25.63
CA PRO A 20 4.11 29.03 26.23
C PRO A 20 4.16 28.38 27.61
N SER A 21 3.32 28.89 28.51
CA SER A 21 3.18 28.38 29.87
C SER A 21 2.61 26.96 29.87
N GLU A 22 2.71 26.27 31.00
CA GLU A 22 2.15 24.91 31.13
C GLU A 22 0.64 24.91 30.94
N MET A 23 -0.07 25.88 31.52
CA MET A 23 -1.51 26.02 31.36
C MET A 23 -1.90 26.27 29.90
N GLU A 24 -1.16 27.12 29.18
CA GLU A 24 -1.40 27.37 27.76
C GLU A 24 -1.25 26.10 26.91
N ARG A 25 -0.23 25.29 27.20
CA ARG A 25 -0.04 23.99 26.53
C ARG A 25 -1.19 23.04 26.82
N VAL A 26 -1.63 22.97 28.08
CA VAL A 26 -2.76 22.12 28.49
C VAL A 26 -4.05 22.54 27.78
N LEU A 27 -4.32 23.84 27.66
CA LEU A 27 -5.50 24.35 26.94
C LEU A 27 -5.45 24.01 25.45
N VAL A 28 -4.29 24.23 24.81
CA VAL A 28 -4.10 23.87 23.40
C VAL A 28 -4.29 22.38 23.18
N ASP A 29 -3.70 21.54 24.04
CA ASP A 29 -3.85 20.09 23.97
C ASP A 29 -5.28 19.62 24.26
N SER A 30 -6.00 20.30 25.16
CA SER A 30 -7.38 19.95 25.50
C SER A 30 -8.37 20.28 24.38
N ILE A 31 -8.09 21.34 23.61
CA ILE A 31 -8.95 21.79 22.50
C ILE A 31 -8.55 21.10 21.19
N HIS A 32 -7.28 21.12 20.83
CA HIS A 32 -6.79 20.64 19.53
C HIS A 32 -6.09 19.28 19.62
N GLY A 33 -5.49 18.96 20.76
CA GLY A 33 -4.75 17.71 20.99
C GLY A 33 -5.59 16.53 21.46
N ARG A 34 -6.89 16.73 21.74
CA ARG A 34 -7.76 15.71 22.34
C ARG A 34 -7.75 14.39 21.56
N LYS A 35 -7.98 14.46 20.23
CA LYS A 35 -7.94 13.29 19.34
C LYS A 35 -6.58 12.58 19.31
N ARG A 36 -5.48 13.31 19.52
CA ARG A 36 -4.13 12.72 19.55
C ARG A 36 -3.92 11.93 20.84
N ARG A 37 -4.29 12.50 21.99
CA ARG A 37 -4.23 11.81 23.30
C ARG A 37 -5.13 10.58 23.32
N GLU A 38 -6.35 10.70 22.80
CA GLU A 38 -7.27 9.56 22.66
C GLU A 38 -6.65 8.44 21.82
N ARG A 39 -6.05 8.75 20.66
CA ARG A 39 -5.34 7.75 19.84
C ARG A 39 -4.17 7.10 20.58
N ASP A 40 -3.39 7.87 21.32
CA ASP A 40 -2.24 7.36 22.08
C ASP A 40 -2.68 6.42 23.22
N ILE A 41 -3.79 6.74 23.90
CA ILE A 41 -4.42 5.86 24.91
C ILE A 41 -4.95 4.60 24.22
N LEU A 42 -5.74 4.77 23.16
CA LEU A 42 -6.41 3.67 22.47
C LEU A 42 -5.43 2.70 21.81
N LYS A 43 -4.26 3.17 21.39
CA LYS A 43 -3.17 2.33 20.82
C LYS A 43 -2.70 1.23 21.77
N LYS A 44 -2.76 1.44 23.09
CA LYS A 44 -2.35 0.42 24.07
C LYS A 44 -3.39 -0.69 24.25
N HIS A 45 -4.65 -0.38 24.00
CA HIS A 45 -5.78 -1.29 24.24
C HIS A 45 -6.26 -1.98 22.96
N LEU A 46 -5.96 -1.43 21.79
CA LEU A 46 -6.29 -2.06 20.52
C LEU A 46 -5.21 -3.09 20.14
N PRO A 47 -5.61 -4.30 19.72
CA PRO A 47 -4.67 -5.26 19.18
C PRO A 47 -4.01 -4.69 17.91
N PRO A 48 -2.76 -5.09 17.61
CA PRO A 48 -2.08 -4.66 16.41
C PRO A 48 -2.87 -5.05 15.15
N PRO A 49 -2.89 -4.21 14.11
CA PRO A 49 -3.65 -4.51 12.90
C PRO A 49 -3.08 -5.75 12.21
N VAL A 50 -3.91 -6.77 12.07
CA VAL A 50 -3.55 -8.02 11.38
C VAL A 50 -3.58 -7.78 9.88
N LYS A 51 -2.43 -7.93 9.22
CA LYS A 51 -2.35 -7.90 7.76
C LYS A 51 -2.76 -9.27 7.24
N LEU A 52 -3.87 -9.33 6.51
CA LEU A 52 -4.33 -10.55 5.85
C LEU A 52 -3.30 -10.94 4.78
N ARG A 53 -2.56 -12.02 5.01
CA ARG A 53 -1.70 -12.63 4.00
C ARG A 53 -2.58 -13.48 3.09
N SER A 54 -3.21 -12.85 2.10
CA SER A 54 -3.88 -13.59 1.04
C SER A 54 -2.82 -14.21 0.13
N THR A 55 -2.53 -15.49 0.33
CA THR A 55 -1.85 -16.29 -0.67
C THR A 55 -2.77 -16.37 -1.88
N LYS A 56 -2.32 -15.89 -3.04
CA LYS A 56 -3.05 -16.09 -4.30
C LYS A 56 -3.06 -17.59 -4.58
N VAL A 57 -4.13 -18.28 -4.19
CA VAL A 57 -4.35 -19.68 -4.54
C VAL A 57 -4.76 -19.67 -6.01
N ALA A 58 -3.85 -20.10 -6.89
CA ALA A 58 -4.22 -20.38 -8.27
C ALA A 58 -5.10 -21.63 -8.25
N LEU A 59 -6.40 -21.46 -8.50
CA LEU A 59 -7.30 -22.58 -8.71
C LEU A 59 -6.95 -23.19 -10.07
N ASN A 60 -6.16 -24.26 -10.07
CA ASN A 60 -5.88 -25.02 -11.26
C ASN A 60 -7.19 -25.64 -11.75
N THR A 61 -7.63 -25.26 -12.96
CA THR A 61 -8.86 -25.77 -13.58
C THR A 61 -8.73 -27.22 -14.04
N THR A 62 -7.51 -27.74 -14.05
CA THR A 62 -7.18 -29.11 -14.43
C THR A 62 -7.07 -29.97 -13.17
N LEU A 63 -8.03 -30.88 -13.00
CA LEU A 63 -7.94 -31.90 -11.95
C LEU A 63 -6.79 -32.86 -12.28
N PRO A 64 -5.99 -33.28 -11.30
CA PRO A 64 -4.84 -34.17 -11.53
C PRO A 64 -5.24 -35.53 -12.11
N MET A 65 -6.51 -35.91 -11.99
CA MET A 65 -7.07 -37.13 -12.57
C MET A 65 -7.18 -37.10 -14.10
N PHE A 66 -7.14 -35.90 -14.71
CA PHE A 66 -7.13 -35.74 -16.17
C PHE A 66 -5.71 -35.54 -16.73
N ASN A 67 -4.68 -35.64 -15.89
CA ASN A 67 -3.32 -35.70 -16.39
C ASN A 67 -3.10 -37.08 -17.02
N PRO A 68 -2.72 -37.17 -18.30
CA PRO A 68 -2.45 -38.45 -18.94
C PRO A 68 -1.35 -39.17 -18.17
N LEU A 69 -1.62 -40.41 -17.76
CA LEU A 69 -0.63 -41.25 -17.10
C LEU A 69 0.57 -41.42 -18.04
N PRO A 70 1.81 -41.30 -17.54
CA PRO A 70 2.99 -41.53 -18.37
C PRO A 70 2.88 -42.94 -18.97
N PRO A 71 3.04 -43.10 -20.29
CA PRO A 71 2.94 -44.41 -20.92
C PRO A 71 4.01 -45.32 -20.31
N THR A 72 3.58 -46.34 -19.59
CA THR A 72 4.45 -47.46 -19.24
C THR A 72 4.77 -48.16 -20.55
N ASN A 73 6.04 -48.05 -20.96
CA ASN A 73 6.55 -48.68 -22.18
C ASN A 73 6.40 -50.21 -22.09
N VAL A 74 5.27 -50.72 -22.54
CA VAL A 74 5.16 -52.07 -23.11
C VAL A 74 4.87 -51.83 -24.58
N GLY A 75 5.90 -52.08 -25.39
CA GLY A 75 5.96 -51.66 -26.77
C GLY A 75 4.84 -52.21 -27.63
N ALA A 76 4.32 -51.38 -28.51
CA ALA A 76 4.27 -51.61 -29.95
C ALA A 76 3.34 -50.58 -30.58
N ALA A 77 3.81 -50.02 -31.70
CA ALA A 77 3.00 -49.43 -32.76
C ALA A 77 2.19 -48.17 -32.39
N ALA A 78 2.18 -47.10 -33.14
CA ALA A 78 2.84 -46.75 -34.37
C ALA A 78 2.70 -45.23 -34.47
N GLU A 79 3.64 -44.63 -35.20
CA GLU A 79 3.31 -43.66 -36.24
C GLU A 79 2.24 -42.61 -35.91
N SER A 80 2.55 -41.32 -35.89
CA SER A 80 3.27 -40.68 -36.97
C SER A 80 3.18 -39.18 -36.77
N ARG A 81 4.15 -38.49 -37.37
CA ARG A 81 3.99 -37.23 -38.11
C ARG A 81 3.39 -36.04 -37.34
N ALA A 82 3.85 -34.83 -37.54
CA ALA A 82 4.92 -34.28 -38.33
C ALA A 82 4.79 -32.77 -38.12
N LYS A 83 5.95 -32.11 -38.12
CA LYS A 83 6.16 -30.81 -38.78
C LYS A 83 5.43 -29.59 -38.20
N ASN A 84 6.27 -28.64 -37.81
CA ASN A 84 6.29 -27.24 -38.28
C ASN A 84 5.08 -26.36 -37.87
N ASN A 85 5.18 -25.05 -37.68
CA ASN A 85 6.21 -24.08 -38.01
C ASN A 85 5.93 -22.81 -37.19
N LYS A 86 7.01 -22.10 -36.85
CA LYS A 86 7.17 -20.63 -36.81
C LYS A 86 5.91 -19.74 -36.70
N GLY A 87 5.85 -18.99 -35.60
CA GLY A 87 5.16 -17.69 -35.53
C GLY A 87 5.93 -16.72 -34.64
N LYS A 88 6.79 -15.90 -35.23
CA LYS A 88 7.50 -14.78 -34.57
C LYS A 88 6.49 -13.71 -34.11
N LYS A 89 6.86 -13.01 -33.03
CA LYS A 89 6.15 -11.95 -32.28
C LYS A 89 5.68 -10.76 -33.15
N PRO A 90 4.80 -9.89 -32.62
CA PRO A 90 5.34 -8.61 -32.13
C PRO A 90 4.79 -8.16 -30.75
N PRO A 91 5.60 -7.48 -29.92
CA PRO A 91 5.08 -6.78 -28.73
C PRO A 91 4.33 -5.51 -29.12
N LYS A 92 3.10 -5.35 -28.62
CA LYS A 92 2.31 -4.12 -28.76
C LYS A 92 3.00 -2.96 -28.03
N SER A 93 3.10 -1.82 -28.71
CA SER A 93 3.63 -0.56 -28.23
C SER A 93 2.81 -0.01 -27.04
N ARG A 94 3.52 0.51 -26.03
CA ARG A 94 2.96 1.36 -24.98
C ARG A 94 2.71 2.75 -25.57
N LYS A 95 1.48 3.24 -25.45
CA LYS A 95 1.08 4.62 -25.74
C LYS A 95 1.49 5.49 -24.54
N ALA A 96 2.13 6.63 -24.81
CA ALA A 96 2.38 7.69 -23.83
C ALA A 96 1.09 8.46 -23.55
#